data_AF-A0A2G2ZJV4-F1
#
_entry.id   AF-A0A2G2ZJV4-F1
#
_cell.length_a   1.000
_cell.length_b   1.000
_cell.length_c   1.000
_cell.angle_alpha   90.00
_cell.angle_beta   90.00
_cell.angle_gamma   90.00
#
_symmetry.space_group_name_H-M   'P 1'
#
loop_
_entity.id
_entity.type
_entity.pdbx_description
1 polymer ?
#
loop_
_entity_poly.entity_id
_entity_poly.type
_entity_poly.pdbx_seq_one_letter_code
_entity_poly.pdbx_strand_id
1 'polypeptide(L)'
;MDLSEKIASLIKSAKELSILCNVVVALIIMCPGKTTPITWPKEIDVRNALTRFESYSEYERSKKFDEHKKYLSRKLDEQKKKKKN
;
A
#
# COMPACT_ATOMS: atom_id res chain seq x y z
N MET A 1 10.64 -12.01 13.76
CA MET A 1 10.67 -11.53 12.37
C MET A 1 11.14 -10.09 12.36
N ASP A 2 12.32 -9.85 11.81
CA ASP A 2 12.95 -8.52 11.73
C ASP A 2 12.24 -7.62 10.69
N LEU A 3 12.45 -6.30 10.76
CA LEU A 3 11.86 -5.34 9.83
C LEU A 3 12.23 -5.65 8.37
N SER A 4 13.46 -6.10 8.13
CA SER A 4 13.94 -6.50 6.80
C SER A 4 13.11 -7.66 6.21
N GLU A 5 12.83 -8.69 7.00
CA GLU A 5 12.02 -9.85 6.60
C GLU A 5 10.57 -9.46 6.28
N LYS A 6 9.99 -8.53 7.06
CA LYS A 6 8.64 -8.00 6.81
C LYS A 6 8.56 -7.19 5.52
N ILE A 7 9.58 -6.40 5.22
CA ILE A 7 9.64 -5.62 3.97
C ILE A 7 9.79 -6.57 2.78
N ALA A 8 10.64 -7.60 2.88
CA ALA A 8 10.80 -8.59 1.84
C ALA A 8 9.48 -9.35 1.54
N SER A 9 8.73 -9.75 2.57
CA SER A 9 7.44 -10.44 2.38
C SER A 9 6.36 -9.52 1.79
N LEU A 10 6.35 -8.23 2.16
CA LEU A 10 5.47 -7.23 1.57
C LEU A 10 5.77 -7.01 0.08
N ILE A 11 7.04 -6.89 -0.29
CA ILE A 11 7.48 -6.76 -1.68
C ILE A 11 7.09 -8.01 -2.49
N LYS A 12 7.27 -9.21 -1.93
CA LYS A 12 6.84 -10.46 -2.56
C LYS A 12 5.33 -10.45 -2.84
N SER A 13 4.52 -10.06 -1.85
CA SER A 13 3.06 -9.98 -1.98
C SER A 13 2.64 -8.96 -3.05
N ALA A 14 3.29 -7.79 -3.10
CA ALA A 14 3.04 -6.78 -4.13
C ALA A 14 3.41 -7.27 -5.54
N LYS A 15 4.51 -8.02 -5.68
CA LYS A 15 4.90 -8.66 -6.93
C LYS A 15 3.87 -9.68 -7.40
N GLU A 16 3.42 -10.56 -6.50
CA GLU A 16 2.38 -11.55 -6.80
C GLU A 16 1.08 -10.86 -7.22
N LEU A 17 0.63 -9.83 -6.50
CA LEU A 17 -0.56 -9.04 -6.84
C LEU A 17 -0.45 -8.41 -8.23
N SER A 18 0.70 -7.80 -8.54
CA SER A 18 0.93 -7.15 -9.83
C SER A 18 0.85 -8.15 -10.98
N ILE A 19 1.45 -9.33 -10.82
CA ILE A 19 1.46 -10.39 -11.84
C ILE A 19 0.08 -11.04 -11.98
N LEU A 20 -0.51 -11.52 -10.88
CA LEU A 20 -1.75 -12.30 -10.91
C LEU A 20 -2.95 -11.47 -11.36
N CYS A 21 -2.97 -10.17 -11.03
CA CYS A 21 -4.09 -9.29 -11.37
C CYS A 21 -3.79 -8.38 -12.57
N ASN A 22 -2.58 -8.42 -13.14
CA ASN A 22 -2.14 -7.53 -14.21
C ASN A 22 -2.39 -6.04 -13.90
N VAL A 23 -1.99 -5.62 -12.69
CA VAL A 23 -2.14 -4.25 -12.20
C VAL A 23 -0.80 -3.62 -11.88
N VAL A 24 -0.72 -2.29 -12.01
CA VAL A 24 0.44 -1.51 -11.57
C VAL A 24 0.41 -1.42 -10.04
N VAL A 25 1.49 -1.87 -9.40
CA VAL A 25 1.70 -1.77 -7.95
C VAL A 25 3.03 -1.08 -7.71
N ALA A 26 3.02 -0.04 -6.87
CA ALA A 26 4.23 0.67 -6.45
C ALA A 26 4.26 0.77 -4.92
N LEU A 27 5.43 0.57 -4.33
CA LEU A 27 5.64 0.69 -2.89
C LEU A 27 6.68 1.78 -2.60
N ILE A 28 6.37 2.63 -1.62
CA ILE A 28 7.28 3.62 -1.04
C ILE A 28 7.26 3.38 0.47
N ILE A 29 8.38 2.91 1.02
CA ILE A 29 8.50 2.50 2.43
C ILE A 29 9.49 3.41 3.14
N MET A 30 9.00 4.22 4.08
CA MET A 30 9.81 5.08 4.94
C MET A 30 10.21 4.33 6.21
N CYS A 31 11.49 4.04 6.37
CA CYS A 31 12.01 3.35 7.55
C CYS A 31 12.51 4.37 8.59
N PRO A 32 12.18 4.20 9.89
CA PRO A 32 12.73 5.05 10.95
C PRO A 32 14.26 5.09 10.91
N GLY A 33 14.85 6.28 10.99
CA GLY A 33 16.31 6.47 10.96
C GLY A 33 16.96 6.29 9.59
N LYS A 34 16.20 6.08 8.51
CA LYS A 34 16.70 6.10 7.13
C LYS A 34 16.22 7.36 6.43
N THR A 35 17.12 8.01 5.70
CA THR A 35 16.82 9.22 4.93
C THR A 35 16.24 8.91 3.56
N THR A 36 16.56 7.75 2.99
CA THR A 36 16.06 7.29 1.70
C THR A 36 14.96 6.23 1.90
N PRO A 37 13.83 6.34 1.19
CA PRO A 37 12.80 5.33 1.23
C PRO A 37 13.27 4.08 0.47
N ILE A 38 12.76 2.92 0.88
CA ILE A 38 12.84 1.71 0.06
C ILE A 38 11.72 1.77 -0.95
N THR A 39 12.04 1.59 -2.23
CA THR A 39 11.08 1.62 -3.33
C THR A 39 11.06 0.30 -4.08
N TRP A 40 9.89 -0.10 -4.57
CA TRP A 40 9.73 -1.24 -5.46
C TRP A 40 8.64 -0.95 -6.50
N PRO A 41 8.80 -1.29 -7.81
CA PRO A 41 9.84 -2.15 -8.40
C PRO A 41 11.20 -1.47 -8.62
N LYS A 42 11.30 -0.55 -9.59
CA LYS A 42 12.45 0.35 -9.77
C LYS A 42 11.99 1.77 -9.47
N GLU A 43 12.91 2.63 -9.03
CA GLU A 43 12.58 4.02 -8.71
C GLU A 43 11.86 4.76 -9.84
N ILE A 44 12.26 4.53 -11.10
CA ILE A 44 11.61 5.14 -12.26
C ILE A 44 10.16 4.67 -12.44
N ASP A 45 9.89 3.39 -12.22
CA ASP A 45 8.55 2.81 -12.34
C ASP A 45 7.65 3.32 -11.21
N VAL A 46 8.20 3.44 -10.00
CA VAL A 46 7.51 4.04 -8.84
C VAL A 46 7.19 5.50 -9.11
N ARG A 47 8.14 6.27 -9.67
CA ARG A 47 7.92 7.66 -10.04
C ARG A 47 6.84 7.80 -11.10
N ASN A 48 6.85 6.96 -12.15
CA ASN A 48 5.82 6.96 -13.18
C ASN A 48 4.44 6.63 -12.61
N ALA A 49 4.35 5.64 -11.71
CA ALA A 49 3.11 5.30 -11.02
C ALA A 49 2.61 6.46 -10.14
N LEU A 50 3.52 7.15 -9.43
CA LEU A 50 3.19 8.31 -8.61
C LEU A 50 2.72 9.50 -9.48
N THR A 51 3.42 9.82 -10.57
CA THR A 51 3.01 10.88 -11.51
C THR A 51 1.64 10.58 -12.10
N ARG A 52 1.37 9.33 -12.48
CA ARG A 52 0.03 8.91 -12.93
C ARG A 52 -0.99 9.07 -11.82
N PHE A 53 -0.68 8.67 -10.59
CA PHE A 53 -1.57 8.83 -9.44
C PHE A 53 -1.90 10.31 -9.18
N GLU A 54 -0.90 11.19 -9.25
CA GLU A 54 -1.03 12.64 -9.05
C GLU A 54 -1.77 13.34 -10.20
N SER A 55 -1.81 12.75 -11.39
CA SER A 55 -2.59 13.27 -12.52
C SER A 55 -4.11 13.15 -12.32
N TYR A 56 -4.57 12.29 -11.41
CA TYR A 56 -5.99 12.18 -11.06
C TYR A 56 -6.42 13.31 -10.13
N SER A 57 -7.66 13.79 -10.29
CA SER A 57 -8.24 14.77 -9.38
C SER A 57 -8.30 14.26 -7.94
N GLU A 58 -8.36 15.16 -6.95
CA GLU A 58 -8.56 14.78 -5.54
C GLU A 58 -9.81 13.93 -5.35
N TYR A 59 -10.89 14.28 -6.05
CA TYR A 59 -12.14 13.51 -6.03
C TYR A 59 -11.94 12.08 -6.54
N GLU A 60 -11.24 11.88 -7.65
CA GLU A 60 -10.96 10.53 -8.16
C GLU A 60 -10.06 9.72 -7.23
N ARG A 61 -9.02 10.35 -6.68
CA ARG A 61 -8.08 9.69 -5.74
C ARG A 61 -8.79 9.27 -4.45
N SER A 62 -9.61 10.13 -3.88
CA SER A 62 -10.31 9.88 -2.61
C SER A 62 -11.31 8.71 -2.68
N LYS A 63 -11.85 8.36 -3.85
CA LYS A 63 -12.76 7.21 -4.03
C LYS A 63 -12.14 5.86 -3.64
N LYS A 64 -10.83 5.71 -3.81
CA LYS A 64 -10.10 4.45 -3.59
C LYS A 64 -8.94 4.59 -2.60
N PHE A 65 -8.71 5.79 -2.09
CA PHE A 65 -7.71 6.04 -1.06
C PHE A 65 -8.15 5.42 0.28
N ASP A 66 -7.21 4.80 0.97
CA ASP A 66 -7.44 4.18 2.27
C ASP A 66 -6.22 4.37 3.17
N GLU A 67 -6.47 4.53 4.47
CA GLU A 67 -5.42 4.62 5.48
C GLU A 67 -5.49 3.39 6.36
N HIS A 68 -4.33 2.85 6.75
CA HIS A 68 -4.29 1.62 7.54
C HIS A 68 -5.10 1.73 8.85
N LYS A 69 -5.04 2.89 9.53
CA LYS A 69 -5.84 3.16 10.74
C LYS A 69 -7.35 3.12 10.46
N LYS A 70 -7.80 3.73 9.35
CA LYS A 70 -9.21 3.72 8.93
C LYS A 70 -9.68 2.31 8.56
N TYR A 71 -8.87 1.55 7.84
CA TYR A 71 -9.13 0.15 7.52
C TYR A 71 -9.31 -0.71 8.79
N LEU A 72 -8.37 -0.61 9.74
CA LEU A 72 -8.44 -1.38 10.99
C LEU A 72 -9.65 -1.02 11.84
N SER A 73 -9.99 0.27 11.94
CA SER A 73 -11.18 0.72 12.67
C SER A 73 -12.45 0.10 12.08
N ARG A 74 -12.62 0.15 10.76
CA ARG A 74 -13.77 -0.46 10.07
C ARG A 74 -13.85 -1.96 10.34
N LYS A 75 -12.72 -2.68 10.28
CA LYS A 75 -12.68 -4.12 10.56
C LYS A 75 -13.06 -4.43 12.01
N LEU A 76 -12.62 -3.63 12.97
CA LEU A 76 -13.01 -3.80 14.37
C LEU A 76 -14.52 -3.61 14.56
N ASP A 77 -15.10 -2.58 13.93
CA ASP A 77 -16.53 -2.30 14.02
C ASP A 77 -17.38 -3.38 13.33
N GLU A 78 -16.94 -3.90 12.19
CA GLU A 78 -17.55 -5.07 11.53
C GLU A 78 -17.60 -6.29 12.48
N GLN A 79 -16.50 -6.56 13.19
CA GLN A 79 -16.44 -7.68 14.13
C GLN A 79 -17.34 -7.47 15.36
N LYS A 80 -17.43 -6.24 15.87
CA LYS A 80 -18.34 -5.90 16.99
C LYS A 80 -19.79 -6.09 16.59
N LYS A 81 -20.18 -5.74 15.36
CA LYS A 81 -21.53 -5.95 14.84
C LYS A 81 -21.87 -7.44 14.74
N LYS A 82 -20.93 -8.27 14.27
CA LYS A 82 -21.12 -9.74 14.17
C LYS A 82 -21.32 -10.43 15.52
N LYS A 83 -20.74 -9.93 16.60
CA LYS A 83 -20.88 -10.48 17.96
C LYS A 83 -22.17 -10.04 18.69
N LYS A 84 -22.90 -9.08 18.12
CA LYS A 84 -24.17 -8.58 18.68
C LYS A 84 -25.39 -9.30 18.08
N ASN A 85 -25.18 -10.17 17.09
CA ASN A 85 -26.14 -11.12 16.54
C ASN A 85 -25.77 -12.52 17.00
#